data_AF-A0A5C5V278-F1
#
_entry.id   AF-A0A5C5V278-F1
#
_cell.length_a   1.000
_cell.length_b   1.000
_cell.length_c   1.000
_cell.angle_alpha   90.00
_cell.angle_beta   90.00
_cell.angle_gamma   90.00
#
_symmetry.space_group_name_H-M   'P 1'
#
loop_
_entity.id
_entity.type
_entity.pdbx_description
1 polymer ?
#
loop_
_entity_poly.entity_id
_entity_poly.type
_entity_poly.pdbx_seq_one_letter_code
_entity_poly.pdbx_strand_id
1 'polypeptide(L)' 'MQQIKIFMSVESEVSQTEAEVNAWLKESGVRVLQIFGNIAPQTTPLGDTPGGSSGPLRFPPSDVILVVLYETP' A
#
# COMPACT_ATOMS: atom_id res chain seq x y z
N MET A 1 -15.22 -7.81 -19.29
CA MET A 1 -15.67 -6.42 -18.98
C MET A 1 -14.60 -5.74 -18.11
N GLN A 2 -14.44 -4.40 -18.16
CA GLN A 2 -13.47 -3.70 -17.30
C GLN A 2 -13.94 -3.64 -15.84
N GLN A 3 -13.03 -3.93 -14.91
CA GLN A 3 -13.27 -3.98 -13.48
C GLN A 3 -12.06 -3.44 -12.70
N ILE A 4 -12.30 -3.09 -11.43
CA ILE A 4 -11.26 -2.61 -10.51
C ILE A 4 -11.20 -3.51 -9.27
N LYS A 5 -10.00 -3.74 -8.76
CA LYS A 5 -9.77 -4.35 -7.44
C LYS A 5 -8.84 -3.46 -6.64
N ILE A 6 -9.20 -3.23 -5.38
CA ILE A 6 -8.43 -2.40 -4.45
C ILE A 6 -7.83 -3.31 -3.39
N PHE A 7 -6.55 -3.12 -3.10
CA PHE A 7 -5.83 -3.70 -1.98
C PHE A 7 -5.42 -2.55 -1.05
N MET A 8 -5.69 -2.70 0.24
CA MET A 8 -5.25 -1.76 1.28
C MET A 8 -4.41 -2.52 2.31
N SER A 9 -3.33 -1.90 2.74
CA SER A 9 -2.45 -2.42 3.77
C SER A 9 -1.70 -1.28 4.46
N VAL A 10 -0.74 -1.62 5.31
CA VAL A 10 0.19 -0.67 5.91
C VAL A 10 1.61 -0.91 5.39
N GLU A 11 2.46 0.11 5.45
CA GLU A 11 3.84 0.09 4.96
C GLU A 11 4.67 -1.08 5.51
N SER A 12 4.43 -1.48 6.76
CA SER A 12 5.11 -2.62 7.40
C SER A 12 4.69 -3.99 6.84
N GLU A 13 3.63 -4.06 6.04
CA GLU A 13 3.03 -5.31 5.54
C GLU A 13 3.12 -5.44 4.01
N VAL A 14 3.89 -4.57 3.34
CA VAL A 14 3.98 -4.52 1.86
C VAL A 14 4.33 -5.88 1.24
N SER A 15 5.24 -6.65 1.85
CA SER A 15 5.61 -7.99 1.36
C SER A 15 4.44 -8.97 1.38
N GLN A 16 3.55 -8.86 2.37
CA GLN A 16 2.34 -9.68 2.44
C GLN A 16 1.34 -9.26 1.37
N THR A 17 1.14 -7.94 1.18
CA THR A 17 0.28 -7.40 0.12
C THR A 17 0.75 -7.83 -1.26
N GLU A 18 2.06 -7.81 -1.52
CA GLU A 18 2.64 -8.28 -2.77
C GLU A 18 2.33 -9.77 -3.02
N ALA A 19 2.49 -10.61 -2.00
CA ALA A 19 2.17 -12.03 -2.11
C ALA A 19 0.67 -12.27 -2.39
N GLU A 20 -0.21 -11.52 -1.72
CA GLU A 20 -1.67 -11.59 -1.92
C GLU A 20 -2.06 -11.17 -3.35
N VAL A 21 -1.54 -10.04 -3.82
CA VAL A 21 -1.81 -9.53 -5.18
C VAL A 21 -1.36 -10.55 -6.22
N ASN A 22 -0.16 -11.11 -6.07
CA ASN A 22 0.37 -12.12 -6.99
C ASN A 22 -0.45 -13.41 -6.97
N ALA A 23 -0.90 -13.87 -5.80
CA ALA A 23 -1.77 -15.03 -5.69
C ALA A 23 -3.11 -14.78 -6.40
N TRP A 24 -3.74 -13.63 -6.16
CA TRP A 24 -4.98 -13.26 -6.83
C TRP A 24 -4.84 -13.15 -8.36
N LEU A 25 -3.75 -12.53 -8.85
CA LEU A 25 -3.49 -12.44 -10.29
C LEU A 25 -3.35 -13.81 -10.92
N LYS A 26 -2.66 -14.74 -10.25
CA LYS A 26 -2.48 -16.13 -10.72
C LYS A 26 -3.80 -16.91 -10.74
N GLU A 27 -4.62 -16.77 -9.71
CA GLU A 27 -5.88 -17.52 -9.57
C GLU A 27 -6.98 -16.99 -10.48
N SER A 28 -7.05 -15.67 -10.66
CA SER A 28 -8.14 -15.03 -11.40
C SER A 28 -7.99 -15.13 -12.92
N GLY A 29 -6.76 -15.27 -13.44
CA GLY A 29 -6.50 -15.33 -14.89
C GLY A 29 -6.94 -14.07 -15.65
N VAL A 30 -7.14 -12.95 -14.95
CA VAL A 30 -7.62 -11.70 -15.56
C VAL A 30 -6.54 -11.04 -16.40
N ARG A 31 -6.98 -10.27 -17.40
CA ARG A 31 -6.06 -9.42 -18.16
C ARG A 31 -5.88 -8.09 -17.42
N VAL A 32 -4.69 -7.88 -16.85
CA VAL A 32 -4.35 -6.61 -16.21
C VAL A 32 -4.18 -5.52 -17.26
N LEU A 33 -4.84 -4.38 -17.04
CA LEU A 33 -4.72 -3.18 -17.88
C LEU A 33 -3.78 -2.14 -17.26
N GLN A 34 -3.90 -1.92 -15.94
CA GLN A 34 -3.09 -0.97 -15.20
C GLN A 34 -3.02 -1.35 -13.72
N ILE A 35 -1.88 -1.09 -13.10
CA ILE A 35 -1.72 -1.11 -11.65
C ILE A 35 -1.18 0.25 -11.22
N PHE A 36 -1.79 0.86 -10.21
CA PHE A 36 -1.32 2.10 -9.62
C PHE A 36 -1.56 2.08 -8.11
N GLY A 37 -0.86 2.92 -7.37
CA GLY A 37 -0.99 2.96 -5.92
C GLY A 37 -0.52 4.28 -5.32
N ASN A 38 -0.74 4.41 -4.02
CA ASN A 38 -0.31 5.55 -3.23
C ASN A 38 0.08 5.08 -1.82
N ILE A 39 0.98 5.83 -1.17
CA ILE A 39 1.32 5.65 0.24
C ILE A 39 0.92 6.93 0.96
N ALA A 40 0.16 6.80 2.04
CA ALA A 40 -0.25 7.96 2.84
C ALA A 40 0.99 8.69 3.38
N PRO A 41 1.00 10.03 3.43
CA PRO A 41 2.08 10.77 4.08
C PRO A 41 2.20 10.38 5.55
N GLN A 42 3.42 10.08 6.03
CA GLN A 42 3.64 9.90 7.46
C GLN A 42 3.42 11.25 8.16
N THR A 43 2.51 11.28 9.15
CA THR A 43 2.35 12.48 9.98
C THR A 43 3.54 12.59 10.92
N THR A 44 4.43 13.53 10.67
CA THR A 44 5.39 13.96 11.69
C THR A 44 4.61 14.65 12.81
N PRO A 45 4.87 14.36 14.09
CA PRO A 45 4.30 15.13 15.17
C PRO A 45 4.72 16.60 14.99
N LEU A 46 3.75 17.48 14.76
CA LEU A 46 3.96 18.93 14.85
C LEU A 46 4.34 19.25 16.30
N GLY A 47 5.63 19.20 16.63
CA GLY A 47 6.06 19.39 18.03
C GLY A 47 7.54 19.23 18.34
N ASP A 48 8.38 18.68 17.46
CA ASP A 48 9.82 18.62 17.73
C ASP A 48 10.49 19.97 17.49
N THR A 49 10.48 20.80 18.54
CA THR A 49 11.50 21.83 18.75
C THR A 49 12.90 21.24 18.54
N PRO A 50 13.81 21.92 17.83
CA PRO A 50 15.18 21.45 17.65
C PRO A 50 15.91 21.53 18.99
N GLY A 51 15.89 20.46 19.80
CA GLY A 51 16.58 20.51 21.10
C GLY A 51 16.40 19.38 22.10
N GLY A 52 15.54 18.37 21.91
CA GLY A 52 15.50 17.31 22.93
C GLY A 52 14.52 16.17 22.69
N SER A 53 15.03 15.06 22.16
CA SER A 53 14.78 13.72 22.69
C SER A 53 15.63 12.71 21.92
N SER A 54 16.66 12.19 22.57
CA SER A 54 17.57 11.16 22.06
C SER A 54 16.95 9.77 22.24
N GLY A 55 15.83 9.50 21.58
CA GLY A 55 15.19 8.18 21.51
C GLY A 55 14.83 7.83 20.06
N PRO A 56 14.75 6.53 19.68
CA PRO A 56 14.36 6.16 18.33
C PRO A 56 12.91 6.60 18.07
N LEU A 57 12.74 7.60 17.21
CA LEU A 57 11.43 8.04 16.72
C LEU A 57 10.79 6.86 15.97
N ARG A 58 9.79 6.22 16.58
CA ARG A 58 8.95 5.21 15.93
C ARG A 58 7.72 5.90 15.37
N PHE A 59 7.69 6.14 14.07
CA PHE A 59 6.51 6.63 13.38
C PHE A 59 5.52 5.48 13.15
N PRO A 60 4.20 5.72 13.24
CA PRO A 60 3.22 4.74 12.79
C PRO A 60 3.41 4.47 11.29
N PRO A 61 3.28 3.23 10.83
CA PRO A 61 3.41 2.89 9.42
C PRO A 61 2.29 3.57 8.60
N SER A 62 2.63 4.04 7.41
CA SER A 62 1.65 4.65 6.51
C SER A 62 0.68 3.64 5.90
N ASP A 63 -0.56 4.05 5.63
CA ASP A 63 -1.47 3.28 4.80
C ASP A 63 -0.95 3.20 3.36
N VAL A 64 -1.09 2.04 2.74
CA VAL A 64 -0.75 1.77 1.34
C VAL A 64 -2.02 1.36 0.62
N ILE A 65 -2.28 1.99 -0.53
CA ILE A 65 -3.38 1.60 -1.43
C ILE A 65 -2.80 1.17 -2.78
N LEU A 66 -3.28 0.05 -3.28
CA LEU A 66 -2.99 -0.45 -4.62
C LEU A 66 -4.32 -0.70 -5.35
N VAL A 67 -4.41 -0.24 -6.59
CA VAL A 67 -5.58 -0.41 -7.44
C VAL A 67 -5.15 -1.11 -8.72
N VAL A 68 -5.85 -2.20 -9.03
CA VAL A 68 -5.67 -2.95 -10.27
C VAL A 68 -6.90 -2.70 -11.15
N LEU A 69 -6.69 -2.13 -12.33
CA LEU A 69 -7.64 -2.10 -13.42
C LEU A 69 -7.41 -3.34 -14.29
N TYR A 70 -8.45 -4.15 -14.48
CA TYR A 70 -8.36 -5.41 -15.22
C TYR A 70 -9.61 -5.67 -16.06
N GLU A 71 -9.51 -6.62 -16.99
CA GLU A 71 -10.62 -7.17 -17.74
C GLU A 71 -10.87 -8.62 -17.31
N THR A 72 -12.14 -8.93 -17.01
CA THR A 72 -12.58 -10.33 -16.91
C THR A 72 -12.64 -10.94 -18.30
N PRO A 73 -12.39 -12.26 -18.42
CA PRO A 73 -12.68 -13.02 -19.64
C PRO A 73 -14.10 -12.78 -20.17
#